data_AF-I9QGV7-F1
#
_entry.id   AF-I9QGV7-F1
#
_cell.length_a   1.000
_cell.length_b   1.000
_cell.length_c   1.000
_cell.angle_alpha   90.00
_cell.angle_beta   90.00
_cell.angle_gamma   90.00
#
_symmetry.space_group_name_H-M   'P 1'
#
loop_
_entity.id
_entity.type
_entity.pdbx_description
1 polymer ?
#
loop_
_entity_poly.entity_id
_entity_poly.type
_entity_poly.pdbx_seq_one_letter_code
_entity_poly.pdbx_strand_id
1 'polypeptide(L)'
;MLLDCSNLNEEPLKSQIKAEFFKDKKFLYSGDKIDFKLSYKHSNATLPILWGEAKRGDFDDLDKAFTQLLLTIGKHRLYTHHTPPYLCAFNAFKIEFIAFDDTITSFFYKSDIDFSITPSNHNTEGFKHALDAFKAMSKSHKSVFDFKTQSQECKEFIENNLNSSHPLNKIQIDKNNFFTIYQKWIEAVKPTIDINWEVAKTKDILDADYYLADLLSDGDKTIIEKLHTILRSSHYKLNRGVNELGKMDFMEVGFTDSQQAHQEFWSVYERPPKSEFQASILERRDLLVPSDVRERKGAYFTPKIWVEKSQEYLAKALGQDYQEDYIIWDCAGGTGNLLRGLLNKANLYLSTLDHNDVAIIKDLASKNHLKLLENQVFQFDFLNDDFFSDKTPKSLQEILKDEEKRKRLIIYINPPYAEATSAKTPSGTGKNKDLVARGNLICKKYKDELHKANNELFAQFFMRIYKELNGCIMASFSTLKYLNSSNFKKFREVFKAKFLEGFMVPADSFDNVKGQFPIGFLVWDTATPPPP
;
A
#
# COMPACT_ATOMS: atom_id res chain seq x y z
N MET A 1 -6.10 43.24 -17.33
CA MET A 1 -5.14 44.03 -16.53
C MET A 1 -4.31 43.05 -15.74
N LEU A 2 -2.99 43.28 -15.63
CA LEU A 2 -2.13 42.52 -14.74
C LEU A 2 -2.66 42.68 -13.31
N LEU A 3 -2.83 41.58 -12.58
CA LEU A 3 -3.28 41.63 -11.19
C LEU A 3 -2.10 42.12 -10.34
N ASP A 4 -2.18 43.33 -9.80
CA ASP A 4 -1.18 43.84 -8.86
C ASP A 4 -1.73 43.76 -7.43
N CYS A 5 -1.23 42.80 -6.67
CA CYS A 5 -1.61 42.57 -5.28
C CYS A 5 -0.50 42.98 -4.29
N SER A 6 0.59 43.62 -4.76
CA SER A 6 1.83 43.80 -3.99
C SER A 6 1.64 44.54 -2.65
N ASN A 7 0.64 45.43 -2.58
CA ASN A 7 0.38 46.29 -1.43
C ASN A 7 -0.76 45.77 -0.53
N LEU A 8 -1.34 44.60 -0.83
CA LEU A 8 -2.47 44.07 -0.06
C LEU A 8 -2.00 43.40 1.23
N ASN A 9 -2.72 43.68 2.32
CA ASN A 9 -2.66 42.86 3.53
C ASN A 9 -3.33 41.50 3.28
N GLU A 10 -3.13 40.53 4.17
CA GLU A 10 -3.54 39.14 3.98
C GLU A 10 -5.06 38.96 3.74
N GLU A 11 -5.92 39.61 4.54
CA GLU A 11 -7.39 39.52 4.36
C GLU A 11 -7.90 40.17 3.05
N PRO A 12 -7.48 41.40 2.69
CA PRO A 12 -7.75 41.95 1.36
C PRO A 12 -7.23 41.08 0.21
N LEU A 13 -6.06 40.46 0.38
CA LEU A 13 -5.49 39.53 -0.60
C LEU A 13 -6.39 38.31 -0.80
N LYS A 14 -6.83 37.65 0.28
CA LYS A 14 -7.76 36.51 0.21
C LYS A 14 -9.04 36.89 -0.56
N SER A 15 -9.61 38.05 -0.23
CA SER A 15 -10.81 38.57 -0.90
C SER A 15 -10.59 38.84 -2.40
N GLN A 16 -9.44 39.41 -2.76
CA GLN A 16 -9.07 39.69 -4.14
C GLN A 16 -8.84 38.41 -4.95
N ILE A 17 -8.13 37.42 -4.38
CA ILE A 17 -7.89 36.12 -5.03
C ILE A 17 -9.22 35.39 -5.25
N LYS A 18 -10.11 35.38 -4.25
CA LYS A 18 -11.47 34.84 -4.40
C LYS A 18 -12.21 35.55 -5.53
N ALA A 19 -12.21 36.88 -5.54
CA ALA A 19 -12.94 37.68 -6.52
C ALA A 19 -12.38 37.51 -7.95
N GLU A 20 -11.08 37.31 -8.12
CA GLU A 20 -10.48 37.22 -9.45
C GLU A 20 -10.53 35.82 -10.05
N PHE A 21 -10.23 34.80 -9.25
CA PHE A 21 -10.01 33.44 -9.72
C PHE A 21 -11.19 32.49 -9.45
N PHE A 22 -12.04 32.81 -8.47
CA PHE A 22 -13.16 31.95 -8.04
C PHE A 22 -14.49 32.69 -8.11
N LYS A 23 -14.79 33.23 -9.30
CA LYS A 23 -15.98 34.08 -9.59
C LYS A 23 -17.31 33.31 -9.58
N ASP A 24 -17.27 32.00 -9.75
CA ASP A 24 -18.48 31.17 -9.80
C ASP A 24 -19.25 31.26 -8.47
N LYS A 25 -20.54 31.59 -8.55
CA LYS A 25 -21.42 31.75 -7.39
C LYS A 25 -21.65 30.44 -6.63
N LYS A 26 -21.36 29.28 -7.23
CA LYS A 26 -21.44 27.99 -6.54
C LYS A 26 -20.43 27.86 -5.40
N PHE A 27 -19.34 28.64 -5.44
CA PHE A 27 -18.31 28.61 -4.42
C PHE A 27 -18.69 29.43 -3.19
N LEU A 28 -18.82 28.72 -2.08
CA LEU A 28 -18.96 29.29 -0.75
C LEU A 28 -17.56 29.54 -0.19
N TYR A 29 -17.26 30.80 0.10
CA TYR A 29 -15.99 31.21 0.70
C TYR A 29 -16.15 31.38 2.21
N SER A 30 -15.19 30.83 2.97
CA SER A 30 -15.09 30.99 4.42
C SER A 30 -13.63 31.05 4.84
N GLY A 31 -13.34 31.78 5.92
CA GLY A 31 -12.09 31.72 6.67
C GLY A 31 -12.39 31.40 8.13
N ASP A 32 -11.64 30.48 8.73
CA ASP A 32 -11.68 30.15 10.17
C ASP A 32 -10.29 29.64 10.57
N LYS A 33 -10.16 28.37 10.96
CA LYS A 33 -8.87 27.72 11.25
C LYS A 33 -7.97 27.64 10.02
N ILE A 34 -8.58 27.48 8.85
CA ILE A 34 -7.92 27.55 7.55
C ILE A 34 -8.24 28.91 6.95
N ASP A 35 -7.20 29.61 6.51
CA ASP A 35 -7.30 30.97 5.98
C ASP A 35 -8.24 31.11 4.80
N PHE A 36 -8.14 30.17 3.85
CA PHE A 36 -8.85 30.24 2.59
C PHE A 36 -9.56 28.91 2.33
N LYS A 37 -10.88 28.86 2.57
CA LYS A 37 -11.69 27.67 2.32
C LYS A 37 -12.78 27.97 1.29
N LEU A 38 -12.75 27.21 0.21
CA LEU A 38 -13.82 27.14 -0.78
C LEU A 38 -14.56 25.81 -0.66
N SER A 39 -15.89 25.86 -0.70
CA SER A 39 -16.76 24.70 -0.73
C SER A 39 -17.94 24.93 -1.68
N TYR A 40 -18.71 23.89 -1.95
CA TYR A 40 -19.96 23.99 -2.71
C TYR A 40 -21.03 23.13 -2.06
N LYS A 41 -22.29 23.43 -2.37
CA LYS A 41 -23.43 22.60 -1.96
C LYS A 41 -23.58 21.44 -2.94
N HIS A 42 -23.34 20.23 -2.44
CA HIS A 42 -23.71 18.97 -3.08
C HIS A 42 -25.09 18.53 -2.56
N SER A 43 -25.75 17.59 -3.24
CA SER A 43 -27.14 17.17 -2.96
C SER A 43 -27.43 16.90 -1.48
N ASN A 44 -26.49 16.24 -0.79
CA ASN A 44 -26.65 15.80 0.61
C ASN A 44 -25.58 16.38 1.56
N ALA A 45 -24.64 17.20 1.08
CA ALA A 45 -23.50 17.65 1.88
C ALA A 45 -22.90 18.97 1.35
N THR A 46 -22.14 19.68 2.18
CA THR A 46 -21.26 20.75 1.72
C THR A 46 -19.86 20.19 1.55
N LEU A 47 -19.37 20.13 0.30
CA LEU A 47 -18.09 19.51 -0.03
C LEU A 47 -17.01 20.59 -0.23
N PRO A 48 -15.81 20.44 0.36
CA PRO A 48 -14.70 21.35 0.13
C PRO A 48 -14.11 21.18 -1.28
N ILE A 49 -13.60 22.27 -1.83
CA ILE A 49 -12.97 22.34 -3.15
C ILE A 49 -11.52 22.79 -3.06
N LEU A 50 -11.24 23.71 -2.14
CA LEU A 50 -9.90 24.22 -1.95
C LEU A 50 -9.73 24.64 -0.50
N TRP A 51 -8.62 24.22 0.11
CA TRP A 51 -8.13 24.75 1.37
C TRP A 51 -6.78 25.41 1.13
N GLY A 52 -6.55 26.56 1.72
CA GLY A 52 -5.32 27.29 1.52
C GLY A 52 -4.87 28.12 2.69
N GLU A 53 -3.59 28.43 2.66
CA GLU A 53 -2.89 29.33 3.58
C GLU A 53 -2.42 30.55 2.78
N ALA A 54 -2.75 31.75 3.25
CA ALA A 54 -2.37 32.99 2.59
C ALA A 54 -1.22 33.65 3.34
N LYS A 55 -0.30 34.29 2.61
CA LYS A 55 0.79 35.08 3.22
C LYS A 55 0.84 36.48 2.64
N ARG A 56 1.14 37.44 3.48
CA ARG A 56 1.26 38.85 3.08
C ARG A 56 2.56 39.11 2.31
N GLY A 57 2.48 39.97 1.30
CA GLY A 57 3.65 40.55 0.62
C GLY A 57 4.47 39.50 -0.14
N ASP A 58 5.80 39.67 -0.12
CA ASP A 58 6.76 38.79 -0.79
C ASP A 58 7.25 37.65 0.11
N PHE A 59 6.31 36.97 0.78
CA PHE A 59 6.67 35.80 1.57
C PHE A 59 7.25 34.73 0.62
N ASP A 60 8.54 34.46 0.78
CA ASP A 60 9.37 33.74 -0.17
C ASP A 60 9.18 32.22 -0.11
N ASP A 61 8.96 31.68 1.10
CA ASP A 61 8.92 30.24 1.36
C ASP A 61 7.50 29.70 1.50
N LEU A 62 6.77 29.58 0.37
CA LEU A 62 5.43 28.97 0.35
C LEU A 62 5.40 27.51 0.82
N ASP A 63 6.55 26.81 0.92
CA ASP A 63 6.60 25.50 1.57
C ASP A 63 6.24 25.60 3.04
N LYS A 64 6.68 26.65 3.74
CA LYS A 64 6.26 26.90 5.14
C LYS A 64 4.77 27.16 5.25
N ALA A 65 4.17 27.84 4.27
CA ALA A 65 2.73 28.06 4.24
C ALA A 65 1.97 26.74 4.07
N PHE A 66 2.41 25.87 3.16
CA PHE A 66 1.85 24.51 3.04
C PHE A 66 2.06 23.68 4.31
N THR A 67 3.25 23.70 4.91
CA THR A 67 3.50 22.97 6.17
C THR A 67 2.59 23.47 7.28
N GLN A 68 2.40 24.78 7.41
CA GLN A 68 1.44 25.36 8.34
C GLN A 68 0.02 24.86 8.06
N LEU A 69 -0.42 24.86 6.80
CA LEU A 69 -1.74 24.35 6.40
C LEU A 69 -1.91 22.88 6.78
N LEU A 70 -0.92 22.03 6.49
CA LEU A 70 -0.95 20.60 6.83
C LEU A 70 -0.98 20.39 8.34
N LEU A 71 -0.18 21.13 9.11
CA LEU A 71 -0.22 21.06 10.58
C LEU A 71 -1.58 21.48 11.13
N THR A 72 -2.21 22.53 10.58
CA THR A 72 -3.56 22.95 10.94
C THR A 72 -4.61 21.88 10.62
N ILE A 73 -4.55 21.28 9.43
CA ILE A 73 -5.43 20.18 9.02
C ILE A 73 -5.29 19.00 9.97
N GLY A 74 -4.06 18.60 10.29
CA GLY A 74 -3.77 17.49 11.19
C GLY A 74 -4.20 17.76 12.63
N LYS A 75 -3.88 18.94 13.16
CA LYS A 75 -4.26 19.37 14.52
C LYS A 75 -5.76 19.30 14.78
N HIS A 76 -6.55 19.62 13.76
CA HIS A 76 -8.01 19.59 13.83
C HIS A 76 -8.64 18.35 13.22
N ARG A 77 -7.83 17.37 12.81
CA ARG A 77 -8.23 16.13 12.12
C ARG A 77 -9.17 16.38 10.93
N LEU A 78 -9.01 17.48 10.21
CA LEU A 78 -9.91 17.81 9.09
C LEU A 78 -9.81 16.81 7.92
N TYR A 79 -8.71 16.05 7.86
CA TYR A 79 -8.46 15.02 6.85
C TYR A 79 -9.34 13.76 6.99
N THR A 80 -10.01 13.56 8.14
CA THR A 80 -10.90 12.40 8.37
C THR A 80 -12.29 12.56 7.77
N HIS A 81 -12.62 13.77 7.29
CA HIS A 81 -13.91 14.09 6.66
C HIS A 81 -13.73 14.29 5.15
N HIS A 82 -14.75 14.82 4.45
CA HIS A 82 -14.55 15.23 3.05
C HIS A 82 -13.41 16.27 2.96
N THR A 83 -12.47 16.04 2.05
CA THR A 83 -11.29 16.87 1.79
C THR A 83 -11.36 17.45 0.37
N PRO A 84 -10.75 18.62 0.12
CA PRO A 84 -10.73 19.20 -1.22
C PRO A 84 -9.84 18.36 -2.15
N PRO A 85 -10.05 18.40 -3.48
CA PRO A 85 -9.12 17.80 -4.44
C PRO A 85 -7.73 18.45 -4.44
N TYR A 86 -7.63 19.72 -4.03
CA TYR A 86 -6.37 20.46 -3.97
C TYR A 86 -6.24 21.27 -2.68
N LEU A 87 -4.98 21.49 -2.28
CA LEU A 87 -4.56 22.51 -1.33
C LEU A 87 -3.86 23.65 -2.10
N CYS A 88 -3.88 24.86 -1.55
CA CYS A 88 -3.06 25.96 -2.09
C CYS A 88 -2.29 26.74 -1.02
N ALA A 89 -1.23 27.38 -1.44
CA ALA A 89 -0.57 28.44 -0.69
C ALA A 89 -0.32 29.61 -1.64
N PHE A 90 -0.57 30.84 -1.19
CA PHE A 90 -0.38 32.02 -2.05
C PHE A 90 0.10 33.23 -1.28
N ASN A 91 0.82 34.09 -1.99
CA ASN A 91 1.25 35.40 -1.51
C ASN A 91 0.74 36.50 -2.46
N ALA A 92 1.32 37.70 -2.44
CA ALA A 92 0.90 38.78 -3.33
C ALA A 92 1.29 38.59 -4.81
N PHE A 93 2.18 37.64 -5.12
CA PHE A 93 2.80 37.51 -6.44
C PHE A 93 2.44 36.20 -7.15
N LYS A 94 2.22 35.13 -6.40
CA LYS A 94 1.96 33.80 -6.95
C LYS A 94 1.03 32.96 -6.09
N ILE A 95 0.44 31.95 -6.72
CA ILE A 95 -0.26 30.85 -6.07
C ILE A 95 0.36 29.52 -6.47
N GLU A 96 0.45 28.62 -5.49
CA GLU A 96 0.89 27.25 -5.68
C GLU A 96 -0.25 26.30 -5.31
N PHE A 97 -0.45 25.25 -6.10
CA PHE A 97 -1.42 24.19 -5.85
C PHE A 97 -0.71 22.84 -5.70
N ILE A 98 -1.24 22.00 -4.81
CA ILE A 98 -0.86 20.60 -4.66
C ILE A 98 -2.12 19.74 -4.52
N ALA A 99 -2.14 18.58 -5.18
CA ALA A 99 -3.27 17.66 -5.08
C ALA A 99 -3.37 17.09 -3.66
N PHE A 100 -4.59 16.96 -3.13
CA PHE A 100 -4.84 16.23 -1.89
C PHE A 100 -5.02 14.74 -2.23
N ASP A 101 -3.91 14.08 -2.51
CA ASP A 101 -3.84 12.68 -2.90
C ASP A 101 -3.42 11.78 -1.72
N ASP A 102 -3.17 10.51 -2.01
CA ASP A 102 -2.68 9.50 -1.09
C ASP A 102 -1.32 9.89 -0.49
N THR A 103 -0.49 10.60 -1.26
CA THR A 103 0.79 11.15 -0.80
C THR A 103 0.54 12.15 0.32
N ILE A 104 -0.25 13.20 0.09
CA ILE A 104 -0.62 14.18 1.12
C ILE A 104 -1.35 13.52 2.29
N THR A 105 -2.23 12.58 2.01
CA THR A 105 -2.96 11.84 3.06
C THR A 105 -1.99 11.11 3.99
N SER A 106 -0.95 10.46 3.45
CA SER A 106 0.05 9.74 4.23
C SER A 106 0.78 10.62 5.26
N PHE A 107 0.88 11.93 5.01
CA PHE A 107 1.47 12.89 5.94
C PHE A 107 0.76 12.87 7.30
N PHE A 108 -0.57 12.77 7.31
CA PHE A 108 -1.39 12.81 8.52
C PHE A 108 -1.32 11.54 9.37
N TYR A 109 -0.74 10.46 8.83
CA TYR A 109 -0.59 9.17 9.51
C TYR A 109 0.87 8.87 9.90
N LYS A 110 1.78 9.83 9.68
CA LYS A 110 3.17 9.74 10.15
C LYS A 110 3.22 9.89 11.68
N SER A 111 3.76 8.87 12.35
CA SER A 111 3.87 8.83 13.82
C SER A 111 4.88 9.81 14.40
N ASP A 112 5.80 10.32 13.56
CA ASP A 112 6.89 11.22 13.91
C ASP A 112 6.56 12.70 13.66
N ILE A 113 5.35 13.02 13.17
CA ILE A 113 4.86 14.39 13.02
C ILE A 113 4.02 14.76 14.24
N ASP A 114 4.45 15.79 14.97
CA ASP A 114 3.70 16.32 16.11
C ASP A 114 2.68 17.37 15.65
N PHE A 115 1.40 16.98 15.59
CA PHE A 115 0.30 17.87 15.24
C PHE A 115 -0.20 18.74 16.40
N SER A 116 0.34 18.57 17.62
CA SER A 116 -0.08 19.37 18.78
C SER A 116 0.56 20.77 18.78
N ILE A 117 1.68 20.94 18.07
CA ILE A 117 2.40 22.22 17.98
C ILE A 117 1.53 23.34 17.41
N THR A 118 1.96 24.58 17.63
CA THR A 118 1.33 25.75 17.01
C THR A 118 1.73 25.82 15.53
N PRO A 119 0.80 25.67 14.57
CA PRO A 119 1.14 25.58 13.14
C PRO A 119 1.90 26.78 12.60
N SER A 120 1.66 27.98 13.13
CA SER A 120 2.31 29.23 12.69
C SER A 120 3.70 29.47 13.29
N ASN A 121 4.18 28.63 14.22
CA ASN A 121 5.50 28.80 14.83
C ASN A 121 6.59 28.04 14.05
N HIS A 122 7.16 28.71 13.04
CA HIS A 122 8.15 28.14 12.12
C HIS A 122 9.50 27.79 12.76
N ASN A 123 9.75 28.22 13.99
CA ASN A 123 11.06 28.08 14.65
C ASN A 123 11.22 26.78 15.42
N THR A 124 10.13 26.06 15.69
CA THR A 124 10.16 24.80 16.45
C THR A 124 10.84 23.68 15.68
N GLU A 125 11.49 22.76 16.38
CA GLU A 125 12.05 21.55 15.76
C GLU A 125 10.96 20.71 15.10
N GLY A 126 9.79 20.59 15.73
CA GLY A 126 8.64 19.89 15.16
C GLY A 126 8.17 20.48 13.83
N PHE A 127 8.13 21.83 13.70
CA PHE A 127 7.80 22.47 12.43
C PHE A 127 8.86 22.22 11.37
N LYS A 128 10.16 22.31 11.71
CA LYS A 128 11.25 22.04 10.76
C LYS A 128 11.20 20.60 10.26
N HIS A 129 10.96 19.64 11.16
CA HIS A 129 10.77 18.23 10.79
C HIS A 129 9.57 18.03 9.86
N ALA A 130 8.44 18.67 10.15
CA ALA A 130 7.26 18.66 9.28
C ALA A 130 7.52 19.31 7.91
N LEU A 131 8.32 20.37 7.86
CA LEU A 131 8.72 21.05 6.63
C LEU A 131 9.62 20.15 5.78
N ASP A 132 10.60 19.47 6.38
CA ASP A 132 11.49 18.54 5.68
C ASP A 132 10.70 17.35 5.12
N ALA A 133 9.75 16.80 5.91
CA ALA A 133 8.85 15.75 5.46
C ALA A 133 7.97 16.21 4.28
N PHE A 134 7.43 17.42 4.34
CA PHE A 134 6.64 18.00 3.23
C PHE A 134 7.49 18.29 1.98
N LYS A 135 8.72 18.79 2.15
CA LYS A 135 9.64 19.04 1.02
C LYS A 135 10.04 17.73 0.34
N ALA A 136 10.27 16.67 1.11
CA ALA A 136 10.60 15.36 0.56
C ALA A 136 9.48 14.78 -0.32
N MET A 137 8.21 15.02 0.04
CA MET A 137 7.07 14.47 -0.71
C MET A 137 6.56 15.36 -1.86
N SER A 138 6.73 16.68 -1.78
CA SER A 138 6.12 17.63 -2.72
C SER A 138 7.00 18.05 -3.91
N LYS A 139 8.28 17.64 -3.93
CA LYS A 139 9.33 18.17 -4.82
C LYS A 139 9.05 18.09 -6.33
N SER A 140 8.10 17.26 -6.78
CA SER A 140 7.72 17.08 -8.19
C SER A 140 6.23 17.29 -8.50
N HIS A 141 5.41 17.78 -7.55
CA HIS A 141 3.94 17.71 -7.65
C HIS A 141 3.22 19.06 -7.46
N LYS A 142 3.93 20.18 -7.60
CA LYS A 142 3.35 21.53 -7.44
C LYS A 142 3.06 22.19 -8.78
N SER A 143 1.87 22.78 -8.89
CA SER A 143 1.55 23.71 -9.98
C SER A 143 1.71 25.14 -9.47
N VAL A 144 2.63 25.90 -10.08
CA VAL A 144 2.99 27.26 -9.66
C VAL A 144 2.52 28.25 -10.72
N PHE A 145 1.83 29.30 -10.30
CA PHE A 145 1.35 30.35 -11.20
C PHE A 145 1.69 31.73 -10.65
N ASP A 146 2.50 32.47 -11.40
CA ASP A 146 2.74 33.90 -11.17
C ASP A 146 1.51 34.72 -11.63
N PHE A 147 1.00 35.61 -10.78
CA PHE A 147 -0.20 36.39 -11.10
C PHE A 147 0.01 37.43 -12.20
N LYS A 148 1.24 37.90 -12.39
CA LYS A 148 1.58 38.86 -13.43
C LYS A 148 1.73 38.15 -14.77
N THR A 149 2.44 37.04 -14.82
CA THR A 149 2.75 36.38 -16.10
C THR A 149 1.85 35.22 -16.46
N GLN A 150 1.21 34.57 -15.48
CA GLN A 150 0.48 33.31 -15.65
C GLN A 150 -0.96 33.32 -15.11
N SER A 151 -1.59 34.51 -15.05
CA SER A 151 -2.97 34.65 -14.53
C SER A 151 -3.98 33.84 -15.34
N GLN A 152 -3.81 33.74 -16.66
CA GLN A 152 -4.74 33.05 -17.54
C GLN A 152 -4.61 31.53 -17.39
N GLU A 153 -3.38 31.03 -17.33
CA GLU A 153 -3.04 29.63 -17.07
C GLU A 153 -3.54 29.19 -15.70
N CYS A 154 -3.46 30.06 -14.69
CA CYS A 154 -4.05 29.81 -13.38
C CYS A 154 -5.58 29.68 -13.45
N LYS A 155 -6.25 30.53 -14.24
CA LYS A 155 -7.71 30.44 -14.44
C LYS A 155 -8.10 29.15 -15.15
N GLU A 156 -7.35 28.76 -16.18
CA GLU A 156 -7.55 27.49 -16.89
C GLU A 156 -7.30 26.29 -16.00
N PHE A 157 -6.27 26.32 -15.15
CA PHE A 157 -6.04 25.28 -14.15
C PHE A 157 -7.23 25.14 -13.20
N ILE A 158 -7.72 26.24 -12.64
CA ILE A 158 -8.89 26.25 -11.76
C ILE A 158 -10.12 25.78 -12.52
N GLU A 159 -10.28 26.18 -13.79
CA GLU A 159 -11.40 25.77 -14.61
C GLU A 159 -11.44 24.24 -14.80
N ASN A 160 -10.31 23.67 -15.19
CA ASN A 160 -10.17 22.26 -15.53
C ASN A 160 -10.10 21.32 -14.32
N ASN A 161 -9.67 21.82 -13.15
CA ASN A 161 -9.43 20.98 -11.97
C ASN A 161 -10.39 21.26 -10.80
N LEU A 162 -10.97 22.46 -10.72
CA LEU A 162 -11.82 22.89 -9.60
C LEU A 162 -13.23 23.33 -10.04
N ASN A 163 -13.42 23.80 -11.28
CA ASN A 163 -14.74 24.23 -11.79
C ASN A 163 -15.47 23.19 -12.64
N SER A 164 -14.75 22.27 -13.28
CA SER A 164 -15.29 21.32 -14.25
C SER A 164 -16.41 20.46 -13.63
N SER A 165 -17.66 20.88 -13.85
CA SER A 165 -18.88 20.06 -13.87
C SER A 165 -19.11 19.03 -12.75
N HIS A 166 -18.70 19.29 -11.51
CA HIS A 166 -18.98 18.42 -10.36
C HIS A 166 -20.26 18.68 -9.51
N PRO A 167 -21.15 19.67 -9.75
CA PRO A 167 -22.32 19.83 -8.87
C PRO A 167 -23.27 18.63 -8.81
N LEU A 168 -23.18 17.69 -9.76
CA LEU A 168 -24.09 16.54 -9.91
C LEU A 168 -23.38 15.19 -10.15
N ASN A 169 -22.05 15.16 -10.28
CA ASN A 169 -21.31 13.95 -10.62
C ASN A 169 -20.50 13.47 -9.42
N LYS A 170 -20.61 12.17 -9.11
CA LYS A 170 -19.82 11.54 -8.06
C LYS A 170 -18.31 11.67 -8.33
N ILE A 171 -17.54 11.81 -7.27
CA ILE A 171 -16.07 11.87 -7.28
C ILE A 171 -15.53 10.53 -7.82
N GLN A 172 -14.74 10.60 -8.89
CA GLN A 172 -14.10 9.43 -9.48
C GLN A 172 -13.02 8.89 -8.54
N ILE A 173 -12.97 7.56 -8.40
CA ILE A 173 -11.94 6.88 -7.63
C ILE A 173 -10.83 6.43 -8.56
N ASP A 174 -9.59 6.76 -8.23
CA ASP A 174 -8.40 6.43 -9.02
C ASP A 174 -7.23 5.98 -8.13
N LYS A 175 -6.07 5.76 -8.77
CA LYS A 175 -4.83 5.31 -8.11
C LYS A 175 -4.23 6.30 -7.10
N ASN A 176 -4.70 7.55 -7.07
CA ASN A 176 -4.16 8.62 -6.26
C ASN A 176 -5.07 8.99 -5.07
N ASN A 177 -6.32 8.53 -5.02
CA ASN A 177 -7.25 8.91 -3.96
C ASN A 177 -7.92 7.73 -3.23
N PHE A 178 -7.69 6.50 -3.67
CA PHE A 178 -8.36 5.32 -3.09
C PHE A 178 -7.98 5.12 -1.61
N PHE A 179 -6.72 5.36 -1.22
CA PHE A 179 -6.33 5.27 0.18
C PHE A 179 -6.92 6.42 1.00
N THR A 180 -6.97 7.63 0.47
CA THR A 180 -7.69 8.76 1.07
C THR A 180 -9.16 8.42 1.33
N ILE A 181 -9.83 7.79 0.38
CA ILE A 181 -11.25 7.42 0.51
C ILE A 181 -11.42 6.31 1.53
N TYR A 182 -10.53 5.32 1.57
CA TYR A 182 -10.52 4.28 2.61
C TYR A 182 -10.45 4.88 4.02
N GLN A 183 -9.57 5.85 4.25
CA GLN A 183 -9.46 6.52 5.55
C GLN A 183 -10.76 7.21 5.98
N LYS A 184 -11.47 7.83 5.04
CA LYS A 184 -12.78 8.43 5.31
C LYS A 184 -13.86 7.38 5.56
N TRP A 185 -13.81 6.25 4.85
CA TRP A 185 -14.71 5.12 5.05
C TRP A 185 -14.55 4.48 6.44
N ILE A 186 -13.32 4.41 6.96
CA ILE A 186 -13.04 3.96 8.35
C ILE A 186 -13.79 4.81 9.38
N GLU A 187 -13.93 6.11 9.14
CA GLU A 187 -14.53 7.02 10.10
C GLU A 187 -16.06 7.11 9.91
N ALA A 188 -16.53 7.00 8.67
CA ALA A 188 -17.95 7.16 8.35
C ALA A 188 -18.76 5.85 8.38
N VAL A 189 -18.25 4.77 7.78
CA VAL A 189 -19.02 3.53 7.51
C VAL A 189 -18.65 2.41 8.46
N LYS A 190 -17.35 2.18 8.68
CA LYS A 190 -16.87 1.08 9.55
C LYS A 190 -17.52 1.03 10.94
N PRO A 191 -17.81 2.16 11.64
CA PRO A 191 -18.45 2.12 12.95
C PRO A 191 -19.89 1.61 12.93
N THR A 192 -20.57 1.64 11.78
CA THR A 192 -21.95 1.18 11.65
C THR A 192 -22.06 -0.28 11.18
N ILE A 193 -20.94 -0.93 10.85
CA ILE A 193 -20.93 -2.36 10.52
C ILE A 193 -21.11 -3.17 11.80
N ASP A 194 -22.07 -4.10 11.79
CA ASP A 194 -22.46 -4.88 12.97
C ASP A 194 -21.45 -6.01 13.28
N ILE A 195 -20.22 -5.63 13.65
CA ILE A 195 -19.15 -6.56 14.00
C ILE A 195 -18.28 -6.01 15.12
N ASN A 196 -17.87 -6.90 16.03
CA ASN A 196 -16.85 -6.57 17.03
C ASN A 196 -15.47 -6.58 16.36
N TRP A 197 -14.99 -5.41 15.95
CA TRP A 197 -13.70 -5.25 15.26
C TRP A 197 -12.49 -5.76 16.05
N GLU A 198 -12.49 -5.64 17.38
CA GLU A 198 -11.42 -6.17 18.22
C GLU A 198 -11.34 -7.69 18.14
N VAL A 199 -12.50 -8.37 18.19
CA VAL A 199 -12.58 -9.83 18.03
C VAL A 199 -12.29 -10.24 16.59
N ALA A 200 -12.83 -9.52 15.60
CA ALA A 200 -12.62 -9.77 14.17
C ALA A 200 -11.12 -9.77 13.81
N LYS A 201 -10.36 -8.81 14.36
CA LYS A 201 -8.92 -8.71 14.17
C LYS A 201 -8.14 -9.91 14.71
N THR A 202 -8.63 -10.59 15.76
CA THR A 202 -8.02 -11.83 16.27
C THR A 202 -8.27 -13.05 15.38
N LYS A 203 -9.23 -12.94 14.45
CA LYS A 203 -9.63 -13.97 13.50
C LYS A 203 -9.13 -13.66 12.08
N ASP A 204 -8.16 -12.74 11.95
CA ASP A 204 -7.64 -12.24 10.68
C ASP A 204 -8.70 -11.65 9.73
N ILE A 205 -9.84 -11.18 10.27
CA ILE A 205 -10.85 -10.44 9.51
C ILE A 205 -10.42 -8.97 9.48
N LEU A 206 -10.14 -8.45 8.30
CA LEU A 206 -9.64 -7.09 8.09
C LEU A 206 -10.76 -6.17 7.60
N ASP A 207 -10.81 -4.96 8.13
CA ASP A 207 -11.71 -3.89 7.66
C ASP A 207 -11.40 -3.48 6.21
N ALA A 208 -10.15 -3.61 5.78
CA ALA A 208 -9.76 -3.44 4.38
C ALA A 208 -10.51 -4.38 3.41
N ASP A 209 -10.91 -5.58 3.86
CA ASP A 209 -11.67 -6.52 3.02
C ASP A 209 -13.13 -6.07 2.82
N TYR A 210 -13.71 -5.43 3.84
CA TYR A 210 -15.04 -4.82 3.74
C TYR A 210 -15.01 -3.58 2.84
N TYR A 211 -14.00 -2.73 3.01
CA TYR A 211 -13.82 -1.58 2.11
C TYR A 211 -13.61 -2.03 0.66
N LEU A 212 -12.84 -3.10 0.42
CA LEU A 212 -12.64 -3.64 -0.92
C LEU A 212 -13.94 -4.19 -1.51
N ALA A 213 -14.74 -4.88 -0.71
CA ALA A 213 -16.06 -5.35 -1.11
C ALA A 213 -16.96 -4.18 -1.55
N ASP A 214 -16.97 -3.11 -0.78
CA ASP A 214 -17.71 -1.88 -1.11
C ASP A 214 -17.15 -1.21 -2.36
N LEU A 215 -15.84 -0.99 -2.42
CA LEU A 215 -15.15 -0.28 -3.49
C LEU A 215 -15.37 -0.96 -4.84
N LEU A 216 -15.37 -2.29 -4.87
CA LEU A 216 -15.57 -3.10 -6.06
C LEU A 216 -17.03 -3.49 -6.26
N SER A 217 -17.98 -2.73 -5.73
CA SER A 217 -19.40 -2.97 -5.96
C SER A 217 -19.98 -2.10 -7.06
N ASP A 218 -20.75 -2.72 -7.94
CA ASP A 218 -21.71 -2.04 -8.81
C ASP A 218 -23.06 -2.03 -8.11
N GLY A 219 -23.50 -0.84 -7.71
CA GLY A 219 -24.63 -0.66 -6.83
C GLY A 219 -24.42 -1.35 -5.48
N ASP A 220 -25.14 -2.45 -5.27
CA ASP A 220 -25.21 -3.18 -4.02
C ASP A 220 -24.55 -4.57 -4.09
N LYS A 221 -23.80 -4.85 -5.16
CA LYS A 221 -23.15 -6.14 -5.41
C LYS A 221 -21.68 -5.98 -5.79
N THR A 222 -20.82 -6.65 -5.02
CA THR A 222 -19.40 -6.78 -5.36
C THR A 222 -19.22 -7.56 -6.68
N ILE A 223 -18.41 -7.00 -7.59
CA ILE A 223 -18.15 -7.55 -8.92
C ILE A 223 -17.14 -8.71 -8.90
N ILE A 224 -16.23 -8.76 -7.91
CA ILE A 224 -15.31 -9.88 -7.70
C ILE A 224 -15.91 -10.83 -6.67
N GLU A 225 -16.74 -11.78 -7.12
CA GLU A 225 -17.47 -12.69 -6.23
C GLU A 225 -16.58 -13.72 -5.51
N LYS A 226 -15.33 -13.88 -5.95
CA LYS A 226 -14.36 -14.81 -5.35
C LYS A 226 -13.69 -14.26 -4.08
N LEU A 227 -13.92 -12.99 -3.73
CA LEU A 227 -13.42 -12.39 -2.49
C LEU A 227 -14.03 -13.09 -1.27
N HIS A 228 -13.26 -13.11 -0.18
CA HIS A 228 -13.68 -13.64 1.10
C HIS A 228 -14.83 -12.83 1.71
N THR A 229 -14.81 -11.51 1.53
CA THR A 229 -15.87 -10.59 1.92
C THR A 229 -16.48 -9.97 0.67
N ILE A 230 -17.80 -10.04 0.54
CA ILE A 230 -18.54 -9.40 -0.56
C ILE A 230 -19.76 -8.65 0.00
N LEU A 231 -20.13 -7.55 -0.65
CA LEU A 231 -21.37 -6.82 -0.39
C LEU A 231 -22.52 -7.48 -1.18
N ARG A 232 -23.65 -7.68 -0.50
CA ARG A 232 -24.89 -8.21 -1.06
C ARG A 232 -26.08 -7.42 -0.53
N SER A 233 -26.54 -6.48 -1.33
CA SER A 233 -27.70 -5.65 -1.02
C SER A 233 -27.55 -4.91 0.31
N SER A 234 -28.14 -5.43 1.37
CA SER A 234 -28.20 -4.82 2.70
C SER A 234 -27.10 -5.26 3.68
N HIS A 235 -26.23 -6.21 3.32
CA HIS A 235 -25.26 -6.82 4.25
C HIS A 235 -24.00 -7.33 3.54
N TYR A 236 -22.96 -7.60 4.31
CA TYR A 236 -21.77 -8.31 3.86
C TYR A 236 -21.94 -9.81 4.03
N LYS A 237 -21.43 -10.59 3.08
CA LYS A 237 -21.24 -12.04 3.20
C LYS A 237 -19.77 -12.36 3.32
N LEU A 238 -19.40 -13.08 4.38
CA LEU A 238 -18.06 -13.56 4.64
C LEU A 238 -18.02 -15.06 4.43
N ASN A 239 -17.21 -15.52 3.48
CA ASN A 239 -17.07 -16.94 3.13
C ASN A 239 -16.23 -17.67 4.18
N ARG A 240 -16.85 -18.47 5.05
CA ARG A 240 -16.14 -19.22 6.11
C ARG A 240 -15.52 -20.54 5.63
N GLY A 241 -15.50 -20.77 4.32
CA GLY A 241 -15.04 -22.02 3.72
C GLY A 241 -16.11 -23.10 3.76
N VAL A 242 -15.68 -24.35 3.76
CA VAL A 242 -16.58 -25.52 3.73
C VAL A 242 -16.83 -26.01 5.16
N ASN A 243 -18.09 -26.17 5.55
CA ASN A 243 -18.48 -26.72 6.85
C ASN A 243 -18.35 -28.25 6.89
N GLU A 244 -18.62 -28.83 8.07
CA GLU A 244 -18.54 -30.28 8.33
C GLU A 244 -19.43 -31.13 7.39
N LEU A 245 -20.45 -30.52 6.77
CA LEU A 245 -21.35 -31.17 5.82
C LEU A 245 -20.89 -31.04 4.36
N GLY A 246 -19.70 -30.51 4.10
CA GLY A 246 -19.19 -30.30 2.75
C GLY A 246 -19.88 -29.16 2.00
N LYS A 247 -20.56 -28.24 2.70
CA LYS A 247 -21.24 -27.07 2.11
C LYS A 247 -20.49 -25.78 2.42
N MET A 248 -20.52 -24.83 1.50
CA MET A 248 -19.99 -23.49 1.75
C MET A 248 -20.78 -22.82 2.88
N ASP A 249 -20.07 -22.32 3.88
CA ASP A 249 -20.60 -21.60 5.03
C ASP A 249 -20.36 -20.10 4.87
N PHE A 250 -21.35 -19.30 5.27
CA PHE A 250 -21.29 -17.85 5.16
C PHE A 250 -21.73 -17.20 6.47
N MET A 251 -20.97 -16.19 6.90
CA MET A 251 -21.42 -15.27 7.94
C MET A 251 -21.97 -14.01 7.29
N GLU A 252 -23.19 -13.64 7.66
CA GLU A 252 -23.80 -12.38 7.24
C GLU A 252 -23.54 -11.31 8.31
N VAL A 253 -23.04 -10.16 7.87
CA VAL A 253 -22.75 -9.01 8.74
C VAL A 253 -23.52 -7.82 8.22
N GLY A 254 -24.49 -7.34 8.99
CA GLY A 254 -25.34 -6.22 8.64
C GLY A 254 -24.75 -4.86 9.01
N PHE A 255 -25.61 -3.85 8.96
CA PHE A 255 -25.32 -2.50 9.41
C PHE A 255 -26.29 -2.13 10.54
N THR A 256 -25.76 -1.56 11.62
CA THR A 256 -26.53 -1.17 12.81
C THR A 256 -27.43 0.04 12.57
N ASP A 257 -27.16 0.82 11.52
CA ASP A 257 -27.89 2.02 11.11
C ASP A 257 -28.78 1.79 9.87
N SER A 258 -29.06 0.53 9.53
CA SER A 258 -29.82 0.19 8.31
C SER A 258 -29.20 0.77 7.02
N GLN A 259 -27.87 0.78 6.92
CA GLN A 259 -27.07 1.26 5.78
C GLN A 259 -27.08 2.78 5.52
N GLN A 260 -27.59 3.59 6.44
CA GLN A 260 -27.66 5.03 6.22
C GLN A 260 -26.28 5.63 5.93
N ALA A 261 -25.29 5.43 6.80
CA ALA A 261 -23.95 5.98 6.63
C ALA A 261 -23.25 5.45 5.38
N HIS A 262 -23.46 4.17 5.05
CA HIS A 262 -22.93 3.56 3.83
C HIS A 262 -23.52 4.23 2.57
N GLN A 263 -24.83 4.41 2.50
CA GLN A 263 -25.50 5.06 1.35
C GLN A 263 -25.10 6.53 1.22
N GLU A 264 -25.05 7.27 2.32
CA GLU A 264 -24.62 8.66 2.34
C GLU A 264 -23.16 8.79 1.85
N PHE A 265 -22.26 7.94 2.36
CA PHE A 265 -20.86 7.94 1.96
C PHE A 265 -20.67 7.65 0.46
N TRP A 266 -21.26 6.57 -0.04
CA TRP A 266 -21.13 6.15 -1.44
C TRP A 266 -21.99 6.97 -2.42
N SER A 267 -22.86 7.87 -1.92
CA SER A 267 -23.54 8.85 -2.76
C SER A 267 -22.57 9.89 -3.35
N VAL A 268 -21.40 10.06 -2.73
CA VAL A 268 -20.38 11.05 -3.12
C VAL A 268 -19.35 10.47 -4.09
N TYR A 269 -19.12 9.15 -4.11
CA TYR A 269 -18.04 8.52 -4.87
C TYR A 269 -18.55 7.54 -5.92
N GLU A 270 -17.95 7.57 -7.11
CA GLU A 270 -18.28 6.65 -8.20
C GLU A 270 -17.61 5.31 -7.95
N ARG A 271 -18.42 4.25 -7.80
CA ARG A 271 -17.97 2.88 -7.63
C ARG A 271 -18.76 1.93 -8.55
N PRO A 272 -18.12 0.88 -9.10
CA PRO A 272 -16.70 0.56 -8.93
C PRO A 272 -15.79 1.54 -9.68
N PRO A 273 -14.51 1.70 -9.28
CA PRO A 273 -13.54 2.49 -10.04
C PRO A 273 -13.51 2.05 -11.51
N LYS A 274 -13.14 2.96 -12.42
CA LYS A 274 -12.96 2.60 -13.83
C LYS A 274 -11.98 1.43 -13.97
N SER A 275 -12.23 0.54 -14.93
CA SER A 275 -11.45 -0.68 -15.12
C SER A 275 -9.95 -0.43 -15.26
N GLU A 276 -9.55 0.69 -15.86
CA GLU A 276 -8.15 1.13 -16.00
C GLU A 276 -7.46 1.39 -14.65
N PHE A 277 -8.22 1.79 -13.61
CA PHE A 277 -7.68 2.05 -12.27
C PHE A 277 -7.80 0.85 -11.33
N GLN A 278 -8.77 -0.06 -11.56
CA GLN A 278 -9.00 -1.23 -10.70
C GLN A 278 -7.71 -2.05 -10.49
N ALA A 279 -6.97 -2.35 -11.56
CA ALA A 279 -5.72 -3.11 -11.44
C ALA A 279 -4.68 -2.41 -10.56
N SER A 280 -4.47 -1.11 -10.77
CA SER A 280 -3.51 -0.32 -9.99
C SER A 280 -3.91 -0.16 -8.51
N ILE A 281 -5.21 -0.09 -8.22
CA ILE A 281 -5.73 -0.04 -6.84
C ILE A 281 -5.50 -1.38 -6.16
N LEU A 282 -5.81 -2.49 -6.85
CA LEU A 282 -5.64 -3.85 -6.35
C LEU A 282 -4.17 -4.20 -6.11
N GLU A 283 -3.27 -3.71 -6.96
CA GLU A 283 -1.81 -3.80 -6.78
C GLU A 283 -1.35 -3.21 -5.46
N ARG A 284 -1.95 -2.08 -5.09
CA ARG A 284 -1.65 -1.30 -3.89
C ARG A 284 -2.61 -1.60 -2.73
N ARG A 285 -3.23 -2.79 -2.72
CA ARG A 285 -4.02 -3.28 -1.57
C ARG A 285 -3.22 -3.21 -0.26
N ASP A 286 -1.89 -3.34 -0.33
CA ASP A 286 -1.00 -3.19 0.82
C ASP A 286 -1.19 -1.84 1.55
N LEU A 287 -1.55 -0.77 0.83
CA LEU A 287 -1.82 0.54 1.44
C LEU A 287 -3.07 0.53 2.32
N LEU A 288 -4.05 -0.32 2.02
CA LEU A 288 -5.30 -0.46 2.79
C LEU A 288 -5.10 -1.24 4.08
N VAL A 289 -4.05 -2.06 4.18
CA VAL A 289 -3.81 -2.86 5.39
C VAL A 289 -3.20 -1.97 6.48
N PRO A 290 -3.72 -1.98 7.73
CA PRO A 290 -3.14 -1.23 8.83
C PRO A 290 -1.65 -1.51 9.01
N SER A 291 -0.86 -0.48 9.35
CA SER A 291 0.60 -0.60 9.47
C SER A 291 1.03 -1.64 10.50
N ASP A 292 0.29 -1.80 11.60
CA ASP A 292 0.56 -2.81 12.63
C ASP A 292 0.31 -4.24 12.14
N VAL A 293 -0.64 -4.43 11.22
CA VAL A 293 -0.90 -5.72 10.55
C VAL A 293 0.19 -6.00 9.52
N ARG A 294 0.60 -5.00 8.73
CA ARG A 294 1.73 -5.12 7.79
C ARG A 294 3.04 -5.45 8.50
N GLU A 295 3.37 -4.71 9.55
CA GLU A 295 4.58 -4.94 10.37
C GLU A 295 4.57 -6.31 11.09
N ARG A 296 3.37 -6.83 11.43
CA ARG A 296 3.22 -8.18 12.02
C ARG A 296 3.38 -9.28 10.99
N LYS A 297 2.77 -9.12 9.80
CA LYS A 297 2.89 -10.08 8.69
C LYS A 297 4.27 -10.01 8.03
N GLY A 298 5.01 -8.91 8.23
CA GLY A 298 6.34 -8.67 7.66
C GLY A 298 6.34 -8.54 6.14
N ALA A 299 5.18 -8.36 5.51
CA ALA A 299 5.04 -8.28 4.05
C ALA A 299 5.38 -6.86 3.57
N TYR A 300 6.33 -6.77 2.63
CA TYR A 300 6.76 -5.51 2.04
C TYR A 300 6.48 -5.50 0.55
N PHE A 301 5.92 -4.39 0.06
CA PHE A 301 5.72 -4.19 -1.36
C PHE A 301 7.08 -3.98 -2.03
N THR A 302 7.40 -4.78 -3.04
CA THR A 302 8.63 -4.62 -3.84
C THR A 302 8.39 -3.57 -4.93
N PRO A 303 9.06 -2.40 -4.87
CA PRO A 303 8.95 -1.37 -5.90
C PRO A 303 9.31 -1.86 -7.29
N LYS A 304 8.62 -1.33 -8.31
CA LYS A 304 8.82 -1.71 -9.72
C LYS A 304 10.29 -1.63 -10.18
N ILE A 305 11.01 -0.58 -9.79
CA ILE A 305 12.43 -0.41 -10.12
C ILE A 305 13.29 -1.60 -9.62
N TRP A 306 12.98 -2.13 -8.44
CA TRP A 306 13.70 -3.26 -7.89
C TRP A 306 13.27 -4.58 -8.50
N VAL A 307 12.00 -4.73 -8.89
CA VAL A 307 11.50 -5.88 -9.67
C VAL A 307 12.20 -5.96 -11.03
N GLU A 308 12.29 -4.85 -11.76
CA GLU A 308 12.97 -4.81 -13.07
C GLU A 308 14.46 -5.12 -12.91
N LYS A 309 15.09 -4.58 -11.84
CA LYS A 309 16.50 -4.84 -11.55
C LYS A 309 16.77 -6.30 -11.15
N SER A 310 15.88 -6.95 -10.41
CA SER A 310 16.03 -8.38 -10.06
C SER A 310 15.88 -9.28 -11.28
N GLN A 311 14.98 -8.96 -12.21
CA GLN A 311 14.85 -9.70 -13.47
C GLN A 311 16.06 -9.51 -14.39
N GLU A 312 16.66 -8.31 -14.43
CA GLU A 312 17.96 -8.07 -15.08
C GLU A 312 19.06 -9.00 -14.50
N TYR A 313 19.10 -9.15 -13.17
CA TYR A 313 20.09 -10.00 -12.51
C TYR A 313 19.82 -11.50 -12.66
N LEU A 314 18.54 -11.92 -12.78
CA LEU A 314 18.20 -13.27 -13.19
C LEU A 314 18.73 -13.58 -14.59
N ALA A 315 18.55 -12.66 -15.54
CA ALA A 315 19.07 -12.81 -16.89
C ALA A 315 20.61 -12.84 -16.95
N LYS A 316 21.30 -12.10 -16.07
CA LYS A 316 22.76 -12.18 -15.92
C LYS A 316 23.22 -13.53 -15.37
N ALA A 317 22.50 -14.05 -14.38
CA ALA A 317 22.87 -15.31 -13.73
C ALA A 317 22.58 -16.55 -14.61
N LEU A 318 21.47 -16.54 -15.34
CA LEU A 318 20.90 -17.74 -15.97
C LEU A 318 20.81 -17.65 -17.51
N GLY A 319 21.11 -16.48 -18.10
CA GLY A 319 20.97 -16.22 -19.53
C GLY A 319 19.70 -15.44 -19.89
N GLN A 320 19.68 -14.84 -21.08
CA GLN A 320 18.57 -13.96 -21.52
C GLN A 320 17.24 -14.71 -21.67
N ASP A 321 17.29 -15.99 -22.04
CA ASP A 321 16.11 -16.82 -22.31
C ASP A 321 15.63 -17.60 -21.08
N TYR A 322 16.06 -17.21 -19.86
CA TYR A 322 15.75 -17.95 -18.63
C TYR A 322 14.23 -18.15 -18.40
N GLN A 323 13.36 -17.27 -18.92
CA GLN A 323 11.91 -17.43 -18.82
C GLN A 323 11.37 -18.63 -19.62
N GLU A 324 12.07 -19.05 -20.66
CA GLU A 324 11.73 -20.24 -21.45
C GLU A 324 12.34 -21.51 -20.83
N ASP A 325 13.54 -21.39 -20.28
CA ASP A 325 14.30 -22.53 -19.76
C ASP A 325 13.91 -22.96 -18.34
N TYR A 326 13.34 -22.03 -17.56
CA TYR A 326 13.04 -22.23 -16.15
C TYR A 326 11.55 -22.03 -15.82
N ILE A 327 11.09 -22.82 -14.85
CA ILE A 327 9.84 -22.55 -14.12
C ILE A 327 10.15 -21.53 -13.02
N ILE A 328 9.29 -20.52 -12.86
CA ILE A 328 9.42 -19.48 -11.85
C ILE A 328 8.25 -19.59 -10.88
N TRP A 329 8.55 -19.76 -9.60
CA TRP A 329 7.55 -19.78 -8.55
C TRP A 329 7.82 -18.68 -7.54
N ASP A 330 6.90 -17.71 -7.48
CA ASP A 330 6.81 -16.77 -6.36
C ASP A 330 5.95 -17.38 -5.25
N CYS A 331 6.63 -17.89 -4.22
CA CYS A 331 5.99 -18.63 -3.15
C CYS A 331 5.48 -17.76 -1.98
N ALA A 332 5.67 -16.44 -2.05
CA ALA A 332 5.15 -15.46 -1.10
C ALA A 332 4.65 -14.21 -1.84
N GLY A 333 3.87 -14.42 -2.91
CA GLY A 333 3.72 -13.42 -3.96
C GLY A 333 2.82 -12.23 -3.65
N GLY A 334 2.00 -12.29 -2.60
CA GLY A 334 1.05 -11.22 -2.26
C GLY A 334 0.24 -10.79 -3.48
N THR A 335 0.31 -9.50 -3.85
CA THR A 335 -0.34 -8.92 -5.04
C THR A 335 0.43 -9.12 -6.37
N GLY A 336 1.40 -10.04 -6.40
CA GLY A 336 2.07 -10.55 -7.61
C GLY A 336 3.11 -9.62 -8.23
N ASN A 337 3.70 -8.71 -7.45
CA ASN A 337 4.58 -7.68 -7.97
C ASN A 337 5.86 -8.23 -8.61
N LEU A 338 6.48 -9.27 -8.05
CA LEU A 338 7.73 -9.83 -8.59
C LEU A 338 7.57 -10.40 -10.01
N LEU A 339 6.39 -10.93 -10.32
CA LEU A 339 6.10 -11.57 -11.61
C LEU A 339 5.72 -10.56 -12.71
N ARG A 340 5.62 -9.27 -12.40
CA ARG A 340 5.30 -8.23 -13.38
C ARG A 340 6.43 -8.06 -14.39
N GLY A 341 6.09 -7.98 -15.67
CA GLY A 341 7.06 -7.88 -16.76
C GLY A 341 7.51 -9.24 -17.33
N LEU A 342 7.24 -10.35 -16.62
CA LEU A 342 7.45 -11.69 -17.15
C LEU A 342 6.33 -12.05 -18.14
N LEU A 343 6.70 -12.74 -19.22
CA LEU A 343 5.82 -12.96 -20.38
C LEU A 343 5.35 -14.40 -20.52
N ASN A 344 6.18 -15.38 -20.17
CA ASN A 344 5.85 -16.79 -20.35
C ASN A 344 4.95 -17.33 -19.23
N LYS A 345 3.65 -17.04 -19.34
CA LYS A 345 2.64 -17.43 -18.35
C LYS A 345 2.60 -18.92 -18.02
N ALA A 346 3.03 -19.81 -18.93
CA ALA A 346 3.02 -21.26 -18.69
C ALA A 346 4.07 -21.69 -17.65
N ASN A 347 5.12 -20.88 -17.47
CA ASN A 347 6.22 -21.16 -16.57
C ASN A 347 6.07 -20.44 -15.21
N LEU A 348 5.01 -19.67 -15.00
CA LEU A 348 4.86 -18.83 -13.81
C LEU A 348 3.84 -19.40 -12.81
N TYR A 349 4.29 -19.61 -11.58
CA TYR A 349 3.46 -19.99 -10.43
C TYR A 349 3.48 -18.90 -9.38
N LEU A 350 2.33 -18.66 -8.76
CA LEU A 350 2.20 -17.72 -7.65
C LEU A 350 1.43 -18.39 -6.51
N SER A 351 2.01 -18.35 -5.32
CA SER A 351 1.29 -18.68 -4.11
C SER A 351 1.41 -17.59 -3.04
N THR A 352 0.36 -17.45 -2.25
CA THR A 352 0.31 -16.50 -1.13
C THR A 352 -0.58 -17.06 -0.02
N LEU A 353 -0.40 -16.54 1.20
CA LEU A 353 -1.18 -16.95 2.36
C LEU A 353 -2.60 -16.37 2.33
N ASP A 354 -2.78 -15.17 1.77
CA ASP A 354 -4.03 -14.41 1.80
C ASP A 354 -4.98 -14.85 0.66
N HIS A 355 -6.19 -15.29 1.01
CA HIS A 355 -7.19 -15.74 0.04
C HIS A 355 -7.66 -14.63 -0.90
N ASN A 356 -7.79 -13.40 -0.39
CA ASN A 356 -8.21 -12.26 -1.22
C ASN A 356 -7.15 -11.93 -2.24
N ASP A 357 -5.87 -12.00 -1.88
CA ASP A 357 -4.78 -11.84 -2.85
C ASP A 357 -4.88 -12.90 -3.96
N VAL A 358 -5.16 -14.17 -3.64
CA VAL A 358 -5.40 -15.23 -4.65
C VAL A 358 -6.58 -14.88 -5.56
N ALA A 359 -7.72 -14.48 -4.99
CA ALA A 359 -8.92 -14.12 -5.75
C ALA A 359 -8.67 -12.93 -6.69
N ILE A 360 -7.96 -11.91 -6.20
CA ILE A 360 -7.56 -10.72 -6.96
C ILE A 360 -6.62 -11.10 -8.10
N ILE A 361 -5.58 -11.89 -7.83
CA ILE A 361 -4.62 -12.29 -8.87
C ILE A 361 -5.29 -13.15 -9.95
N LYS A 362 -6.22 -14.03 -9.57
CA LYS A 362 -7.04 -14.78 -10.53
C LYS A 362 -7.91 -13.87 -11.40
N ASP A 363 -8.55 -12.86 -10.80
CA ASP A 363 -9.32 -11.87 -11.55
C ASP A 363 -8.42 -11.10 -12.54
N LEU A 364 -7.27 -10.60 -12.08
CA LEU A 364 -6.29 -9.90 -12.92
C LEU A 364 -5.75 -10.79 -14.05
N ALA A 365 -5.48 -12.07 -13.78
CA ALA A 365 -5.05 -13.04 -14.77
C ALA A 365 -6.14 -13.28 -15.83
N SER A 366 -7.40 -13.43 -15.41
CA SER A 366 -8.53 -13.65 -16.33
C SER A 366 -8.78 -12.45 -17.25
N LYS A 367 -8.50 -11.23 -16.75
CA LYS A 367 -8.54 -9.97 -17.51
C LYS A 367 -7.25 -9.69 -18.29
N ASN A 368 -6.28 -10.61 -18.27
CA ASN A 368 -4.98 -10.50 -18.95
C ASN A 368 -4.13 -9.28 -18.50
N HIS A 369 -4.41 -8.73 -17.31
CA HIS A 369 -3.60 -7.67 -16.68
C HIS A 369 -2.30 -8.21 -16.10
N LEU A 370 -2.29 -9.48 -15.69
CA LEU A 370 -1.09 -10.20 -15.26
C LEU A 370 -0.93 -11.46 -16.12
N LYS A 371 0.28 -11.72 -16.62
CA LYS A 371 0.59 -12.86 -17.50
C LYS A 371 0.72 -14.15 -16.69
N LEU A 372 -0.37 -14.58 -16.05
CA LEU A 372 -0.47 -15.82 -15.28
C LEU A 372 -1.62 -16.69 -15.79
N LEU A 373 -1.53 -17.99 -15.54
CA LEU A 373 -2.65 -18.91 -15.69
C LEU A 373 -3.38 -19.04 -14.35
N GLU A 374 -4.72 -18.99 -14.37
CA GLU A 374 -5.55 -19.02 -13.16
C GLU A 374 -5.29 -20.27 -12.29
N ASN A 375 -5.02 -21.41 -12.92
CA ASN A 375 -4.73 -22.69 -12.25
C ASN A 375 -3.32 -22.76 -11.64
N GLN A 376 -2.45 -21.78 -11.89
CA GLN A 376 -1.10 -21.67 -11.30
C GLN A 376 -1.04 -20.63 -10.18
N VAL A 377 -2.20 -20.06 -9.81
CA VAL A 377 -2.38 -19.14 -8.68
C VAL A 377 -3.14 -19.86 -7.58
N PHE A 378 -2.54 -20.01 -6.41
CA PHE A 378 -3.10 -20.85 -5.34
C PHE A 378 -2.75 -20.34 -3.94
N GLN A 379 -3.61 -20.64 -2.97
CA GLN A 379 -3.35 -20.32 -1.57
C GLN A 379 -2.43 -21.39 -0.99
N PHE A 380 -1.33 -20.99 -0.36
CA PHE A 380 -0.37 -21.91 0.21
C PHE A 380 0.39 -21.27 1.38
N ASP A 381 0.37 -21.90 2.54
CA ASP A 381 1.23 -21.52 3.66
C ASP A 381 2.61 -22.17 3.47
N PHE A 382 3.53 -21.43 2.88
CA PHE A 382 4.88 -21.94 2.55
C PHE A 382 5.70 -22.38 3.77
N LEU A 383 5.31 -22.08 5.01
CA LEU A 383 6.01 -22.58 6.20
C LEU A 383 5.26 -23.70 6.93
N ASN A 384 4.07 -24.10 6.47
CA ASN A 384 3.26 -25.12 7.15
C ASN A 384 2.67 -26.19 6.22
N ASP A 385 2.25 -25.83 5.01
CA ASP A 385 1.57 -26.73 4.10
C ASP A 385 2.54 -27.70 3.42
N ASP A 386 2.08 -28.92 3.14
CA ASP A 386 2.85 -29.93 2.42
C ASP A 386 2.84 -29.65 0.90
N PHE A 387 4.01 -29.68 0.27
CA PHE A 387 4.19 -29.47 -1.17
C PHE A 387 3.42 -30.47 -2.02
N PHE A 388 3.11 -31.67 -1.50
CA PHE A 388 2.39 -32.71 -2.24
C PHE A 388 0.93 -32.89 -1.82
N SER A 389 0.39 -31.93 -1.06
CA SER A 389 -1.04 -31.88 -0.71
C SER A 389 -1.90 -31.43 -1.90
N ASP A 390 -3.21 -31.52 -1.74
CA ASP A 390 -4.23 -31.02 -2.67
C ASP A 390 -4.20 -29.49 -2.87
N LYS A 391 -3.55 -28.75 -1.96
CA LYS A 391 -3.36 -27.29 -2.07
C LYS A 391 -2.38 -26.89 -3.18
N THR A 392 -1.43 -27.77 -3.52
CA THR A 392 -0.43 -27.49 -4.57
C THR A 392 -0.96 -27.94 -5.93
N PRO A 393 -0.87 -27.11 -7.00
CA PRO A 393 -1.23 -27.52 -8.35
C PRO A 393 -0.50 -28.80 -8.77
N LYS A 394 -1.22 -29.76 -9.37
CA LYS A 394 -0.64 -31.04 -9.80
C LYS A 394 0.58 -30.87 -10.71
N SER A 395 0.54 -29.89 -11.62
CA SER A 395 1.66 -29.56 -12.51
C SER A 395 2.91 -29.13 -11.74
N LEU A 396 2.75 -28.34 -10.67
CA LEU A 396 3.87 -27.97 -9.81
C LEU A 396 4.36 -29.18 -9.01
N GLN A 397 3.47 -30.03 -8.48
CA GLN A 397 3.87 -31.25 -7.78
C GLN A 397 4.73 -32.17 -8.67
N GLU A 398 4.39 -32.29 -9.95
CA GLU A 398 5.19 -33.07 -10.92
C GLU A 398 6.58 -32.49 -11.12
N ILE A 399 6.70 -31.16 -11.17
CA ILE A 399 8.01 -30.47 -11.22
C ILE A 399 8.80 -30.75 -9.95
N LEU A 400 8.16 -30.67 -8.76
CA LEU A 400 8.82 -30.87 -7.47
C LEU A 400 9.25 -32.33 -7.21
N LYS A 401 8.61 -33.32 -7.84
CA LYS A 401 8.98 -34.75 -7.72
C LYS A 401 10.19 -35.13 -8.58
N ASP A 402 10.45 -34.38 -9.65
CA ASP A 402 11.47 -34.68 -10.64
C ASP A 402 12.74 -33.86 -10.35
N GLU A 403 13.86 -34.53 -10.12
CA GLU A 403 15.13 -33.87 -9.78
C GLU A 403 15.64 -32.96 -10.91
N GLU A 404 15.51 -33.38 -12.16
CA GLU A 404 15.99 -32.59 -13.31
C GLU A 404 15.08 -31.38 -13.57
N LYS A 405 13.77 -31.53 -13.37
CA LYS A 405 12.85 -30.37 -13.44
C LYS A 405 13.06 -29.41 -12.27
N ARG A 406 13.34 -29.91 -11.07
CA ARG A 406 13.69 -29.06 -9.91
C ARG A 406 14.96 -28.24 -10.15
N LYS A 407 15.94 -28.75 -10.86
CA LYS A 407 17.14 -27.98 -11.28
C LYS A 407 16.79 -26.78 -12.17
N ARG A 408 15.63 -26.82 -12.83
CA ARG A 408 15.07 -25.74 -13.64
C ARG A 408 13.96 -24.95 -12.93
N LEU A 409 13.88 -25.05 -11.60
CA LEU A 409 12.96 -24.25 -10.80
C LEU A 409 13.70 -23.03 -10.22
N ILE A 410 13.13 -21.85 -10.41
CA ILE A 410 13.51 -20.61 -9.73
C ILE A 410 12.46 -20.34 -8.65
N ILE A 411 12.88 -20.38 -7.39
CA ILE A 411 12.11 -19.79 -6.30
C ILE A 411 12.43 -18.30 -6.26
N TYR A 412 11.49 -17.47 -6.70
CA TYR A 412 11.66 -16.02 -6.82
C TYR A 412 10.84 -15.29 -5.75
N ILE A 413 11.49 -14.81 -4.69
CA ILE A 413 10.79 -14.52 -3.44
C ILE A 413 11.28 -13.24 -2.73
N ASN A 414 10.32 -12.44 -2.23
CA ASN A 414 10.54 -11.43 -1.21
C ASN A 414 9.88 -11.87 0.12
N PRO A 415 10.52 -12.75 0.91
CA PRO A 415 9.93 -13.28 2.14
C PRO A 415 9.73 -12.18 3.19
N PRO A 416 8.81 -12.39 4.14
CA PRO A 416 8.59 -11.43 5.20
C PRO A 416 9.80 -11.26 6.14
N TYR A 417 10.11 -10.01 6.56
CA TYR A 417 11.26 -9.69 7.43
C TYR A 417 10.95 -9.65 8.94
N ALA A 418 9.89 -10.30 9.39
CA ALA A 418 9.53 -10.26 10.80
C ALA A 418 10.54 -11.04 11.68
N GLU A 419 11.08 -10.37 12.70
CA GLU A 419 11.95 -10.94 13.73
C GLU A 419 11.15 -11.19 15.03
N ALA A 420 11.30 -12.37 15.63
CA ALA A 420 10.63 -12.76 16.89
C ALA A 420 11.04 -11.88 18.09
N THR A 421 12.29 -11.39 18.09
CA THR A 421 12.88 -10.62 19.19
C THR A 421 12.97 -9.13 18.85
N SER A 422 12.03 -8.32 19.31
CA SER A 422 12.24 -6.87 19.31
C SER A 422 13.12 -6.49 20.51
N ALA A 423 14.22 -5.77 20.30
CA ALA A 423 15.18 -5.33 21.33
C ALA A 423 14.62 -4.30 22.35
N LYS A 424 13.30 -4.22 22.56
CA LYS A 424 12.64 -3.36 23.57
C LYS A 424 12.31 -4.10 24.89
N THR A 425 13.00 -5.18 25.21
CA THR A 425 12.93 -5.80 26.54
C THR A 425 14.07 -5.25 27.40
N PRO A 426 13.85 -4.07 27.99
CA PRO A 426 13.80 -4.01 29.46
C PRO A 426 12.66 -3.15 30.05
N SER A 427 11.64 -2.76 29.29
CA SER A 427 10.47 -2.03 29.82
C SER A 427 9.19 -2.68 29.33
N GLY A 428 8.54 -3.46 30.21
CA GLY A 428 7.43 -4.38 29.92
C GLY A 428 6.13 -3.77 29.40
N THR A 429 6.14 -3.18 28.21
CA THR A 429 4.95 -2.68 27.50
C THR A 429 4.85 -3.13 26.03
N GLY A 430 5.85 -3.83 25.49
CA GLY A 430 5.79 -4.40 24.15
C GLY A 430 5.13 -5.78 24.13
N LYS A 431 3.97 -5.93 23.47
CA LYS A 431 3.44 -7.27 23.12
C LYS A 431 4.46 -7.97 22.21
N ASN A 432 4.98 -9.12 22.63
CA ASN A 432 6.01 -9.83 21.88
C ASN A 432 5.54 -10.23 20.47
N LYS A 433 6.43 -10.11 19.47
CA LYS A 433 6.28 -10.68 18.11
C LYS A 433 6.46 -12.21 18.08
N ASP A 434 6.52 -12.86 19.24
CA ASP A 434 6.93 -14.24 19.44
C ASP A 434 6.13 -15.28 18.63
N LEU A 435 4.85 -15.02 18.33
CA LEU A 435 3.97 -16.05 17.77
C LEU A 435 4.14 -16.29 16.26
N VAL A 436 4.49 -15.28 15.46
CA VAL A 436 4.49 -15.40 13.98
C VAL A 436 5.69 -16.23 13.50
N ALA A 437 6.89 -15.92 13.99
CA ALA A 437 8.10 -16.65 13.62
C ALA A 437 8.24 -18.00 14.34
N ARG A 438 7.71 -18.15 15.57
CA ARG A 438 7.95 -19.38 16.36
C ARG A 438 6.87 -20.45 16.24
N GLY A 439 5.72 -20.13 15.64
CA GLY A 439 4.54 -21.02 15.62
C GLY A 439 4.51 -22.08 14.51
N ASN A 440 5.28 -21.90 13.42
CA ASN A 440 5.15 -22.71 12.20
C ASN A 440 5.93 -24.04 12.22
N LEU A 441 5.62 -24.92 11.27
CA LEU A 441 6.22 -26.25 11.11
C LEU A 441 7.74 -26.18 10.90
N ILE A 442 8.22 -25.30 10.02
CA ILE A 442 9.64 -25.16 9.68
C ILE A 442 10.48 -24.72 10.86
N CYS A 443 9.96 -23.78 11.66
CA CYS A 443 10.57 -23.35 12.91
C CYS A 443 10.83 -24.54 13.85
N LYS A 444 9.88 -25.48 13.96
CA LYS A 444 10.02 -26.66 14.81
C LYS A 444 10.94 -27.71 14.18
N LYS A 445 10.74 -27.99 12.89
CA LYS A 445 11.43 -29.05 12.14
C LYS A 445 12.94 -28.81 12.01
N TYR A 446 13.35 -27.57 11.74
CA TYR A 446 14.75 -27.21 11.49
C TYR A 446 15.33 -26.33 12.61
N LYS A 447 14.83 -26.48 13.84
CA LYS A 447 15.22 -25.65 15.00
C LYS A 447 16.72 -25.68 15.26
N ASP A 448 17.35 -26.84 15.11
CA ASP A 448 18.76 -27.04 15.43
C ASP A 448 19.68 -26.49 14.32
N GLU A 449 19.28 -26.63 13.06
CA GLU A 449 19.98 -26.07 11.90
C GLU A 449 19.87 -24.55 11.84
N LEU A 450 18.68 -24.00 12.14
CA LEU A 450 18.43 -22.57 12.15
C LEU A 450 19.03 -21.89 13.39
N HIS A 451 18.98 -22.55 14.55
CA HIS A 451 19.44 -22.00 15.84
C HIS A 451 18.88 -20.59 16.09
N LYS A 452 19.73 -19.57 16.28
CA LYS A 452 19.30 -18.17 16.48
C LYS A 452 18.70 -17.53 15.22
N ALA A 453 19.07 -18.00 14.03
CA ALA A 453 18.45 -17.54 12.79
C ALA A 453 16.96 -17.91 12.73
N ASN A 454 16.51 -18.88 13.53
CA ASN A 454 15.10 -19.29 13.60
C ASN A 454 14.16 -18.17 14.09
N ASN A 455 14.69 -17.08 14.65
CA ASN A 455 13.87 -15.93 15.00
C ASN A 455 13.48 -15.08 13.77
N GLU A 456 14.00 -15.37 12.59
CA GLU A 456 13.84 -14.57 11.37
C GLU A 456 13.06 -15.37 10.33
N LEU A 457 11.87 -14.90 9.93
CA LEU A 457 11.01 -15.63 8.99
C LEU A 457 11.71 -15.94 7.67
N PHE A 458 12.42 -14.98 7.08
CA PHE A 458 13.13 -15.20 5.81
C PHE A 458 14.14 -16.36 5.90
N ALA A 459 14.77 -16.57 7.06
CA ALA A 459 15.71 -17.67 7.26
C ALA A 459 15.02 -19.04 7.25
N GLN A 460 13.79 -19.11 7.78
CA GLN A 460 12.95 -20.31 7.74
C GLN A 460 12.54 -20.65 6.30
N PHE A 461 12.13 -19.64 5.51
CA PHE A 461 11.87 -19.81 4.08
C PHE A 461 13.10 -20.38 3.36
N PHE A 462 14.28 -19.79 3.59
CA PHE A 462 15.53 -20.22 2.95
C PHE A 462 15.89 -21.65 3.33
N MET A 463 15.75 -22.00 4.61
CA MET A 463 16.02 -23.36 5.09
C MET A 463 15.07 -24.37 4.46
N ARG A 464 13.77 -24.06 4.36
CA ARG A 464 12.81 -24.95 3.70
C ARG A 464 13.15 -25.16 2.23
N ILE A 465 13.43 -24.08 1.49
CA ILE A 465 13.84 -24.14 0.07
C ILE A 465 15.08 -25.03 -0.06
N TYR A 466 16.11 -24.76 0.74
CA TYR A 466 17.39 -25.46 0.67
C TYR A 466 17.29 -26.95 1.03
N LYS A 467 16.53 -27.29 2.09
CA LYS A 467 16.46 -28.66 2.62
C LYS A 467 15.41 -29.53 1.94
N GLU A 468 14.28 -28.96 1.51
CA GLU A 468 13.14 -29.72 0.98
C GLU A 468 13.06 -29.68 -0.54
N LEU A 469 13.42 -28.55 -1.18
CA LEU A 469 13.39 -28.48 -2.64
C LEU A 469 14.71 -28.97 -3.24
N ASN A 470 15.85 -28.53 -2.72
CA ASN A 470 17.23 -28.93 -3.07
C ASN A 470 17.53 -29.04 -4.58
N GLY A 471 18.47 -28.23 -5.07
CA GLY A 471 18.89 -28.23 -6.47
C GLY A 471 18.22 -27.16 -7.33
N CYS A 472 17.26 -26.41 -6.78
CA CYS A 472 16.66 -25.25 -7.44
C CYS A 472 17.55 -24.00 -7.38
N ILE A 473 17.21 -22.99 -8.19
CA ILE A 473 17.73 -21.64 -8.05
C ILE A 473 16.87 -20.87 -7.05
N MET A 474 17.49 -20.23 -6.07
CA MET A 474 16.81 -19.34 -5.13
C MET A 474 17.21 -17.90 -5.41
N ALA A 475 16.26 -17.09 -5.87
CA ALA A 475 16.44 -15.67 -6.15
C ALA A 475 15.61 -14.85 -5.16
N SER A 476 16.26 -14.15 -4.23
CA SER A 476 15.54 -13.58 -3.09
C SER A 476 15.98 -12.19 -2.68
N PHE A 477 14.99 -11.35 -2.37
CA PHE A 477 15.15 -10.14 -1.58
C PHE A 477 15.21 -10.49 -0.08
N SER A 478 16.29 -10.13 0.62
CA SER A 478 16.36 -10.31 2.07
C SER A 478 17.30 -9.34 2.77
N THR A 479 17.17 -9.22 4.09
CA THR A 479 18.22 -8.59 4.90
C THR A 479 19.51 -9.40 4.78
N LEU A 480 20.66 -8.73 4.86
CA LEU A 480 21.97 -9.39 4.72
C LEU A 480 22.50 -10.04 6.01
N LYS A 481 21.67 -10.11 7.07
CA LYS A 481 22.05 -10.67 8.37
C LYS A 481 22.58 -12.10 8.25
N TYR A 482 22.03 -12.91 7.34
CA TYR A 482 22.45 -14.30 7.17
C TYR A 482 23.87 -14.46 6.63
N LEU A 483 24.42 -13.45 5.96
CA LEU A 483 25.79 -13.48 5.44
C LEU A 483 26.82 -13.12 6.50
N ASN A 484 26.54 -12.11 7.34
CA ASN A 484 27.57 -11.48 8.18
C ASN A 484 27.30 -11.56 9.70
N SER A 485 26.06 -11.80 10.14
CA SER A 485 25.72 -11.77 11.57
C SER A 485 26.25 -13.00 12.31
N SER A 486 26.66 -12.79 13.56
CA SER A 486 27.04 -13.86 14.49
C SER A 486 25.87 -14.78 14.84
N ASN A 487 24.63 -14.27 14.83
CA ASN A 487 23.42 -15.05 15.08
C ASN A 487 23.15 -16.10 13.98
N PHE A 488 23.76 -15.94 12.81
CA PHE A 488 23.58 -16.83 11.65
C PHE A 488 24.77 -17.76 11.40
N LYS A 489 25.71 -17.90 12.36
CA LYS A 489 26.84 -18.84 12.21
C LYS A 489 26.37 -20.27 11.93
N LYS A 490 25.45 -20.79 12.75
CA LYS A 490 24.92 -22.15 12.59
C LYS A 490 24.14 -22.32 11.28
N PHE A 491 23.34 -21.32 10.91
CA PHE A 491 22.67 -21.27 9.61
C PHE A 491 23.66 -21.43 8.45
N ARG A 492 24.78 -20.69 8.45
CA ARG A 492 25.83 -20.78 7.41
C ARG A 492 26.65 -22.07 7.44
N GLU A 493 26.61 -22.86 8.50
CA GLU A 493 27.17 -24.22 8.49
C GLU A 493 26.33 -25.16 7.63
N VAL A 494 25.02 -24.90 7.55
CA VAL A 494 24.06 -25.72 6.81
C VAL A 494 23.80 -25.17 5.41
N PHE A 495 23.44 -23.89 5.30
CA PHE A 495 23.15 -23.22 4.03
C PHE A 495 24.45 -22.93 3.29
N LYS A 496 24.79 -23.80 2.33
CA LYS A 496 26.03 -23.76 1.53
C LYS A 496 25.78 -23.45 0.04
N ALA A 497 24.62 -22.91 -0.29
CA ALA A 497 24.26 -22.55 -1.65
C ALA A 497 25.34 -21.67 -2.31
N LYS A 498 25.59 -21.90 -3.59
CA LYS A 498 26.58 -21.17 -4.38
C LYS A 498 26.00 -19.83 -4.82
N PHE A 499 26.68 -18.73 -4.48
CA PHE A 499 26.31 -17.41 -4.99
C PHE A 499 26.51 -17.35 -6.51
N LEU A 500 25.52 -16.83 -7.22
CA LEU A 500 25.61 -16.60 -8.66
C LEU A 500 25.76 -15.11 -8.95
N GLU A 501 24.77 -14.31 -8.57
CA GLU A 501 24.70 -12.88 -8.88
C GLU A 501 23.82 -12.13 -7.85
N GLY A 502 23.93 -10.80 -7.80
CA GLY A 502 23.03 -10.00 -6.98
C GLY A 502 23.42 -8.54 -6.79
N PHE A 503 22.54 -7.78 -6.17
CA PHE A 503 22.76 -6.35 -5.84
C PHE A 503 22.20 -5.98 -4.47
N MET A 504 22.59 -4.82 -3.96
CA MET A 504 22.14 -4.27 -2.68
C MET A 504 21.51 -2.89 -2.89
N VAL A 505 20.49 -2.57 -2.08
CA VAL A 505 19.82 -1.26 -2.06
C VAL A 505 19.51 -0.82 -0.64
N PRO A 506 19.34 0.50 -0.40
CA PRO A 506 18.83 1.01 0.87
C PRO A 506 17.44 0.48 1.18
N ALA A 507 17.19 0.05 2.42
CA ALA A 507 15.89 -0.49 2.83
C ALA A 507 14.75 0.53 2.72
N ASP A 508 15.02 1.81 2.96
CA ASP A 508 14.06 2.92 2.83
C ASP A 508 13.64 3.23 1.39
N SER A 509 14.24 2.55 0.40
CA SER A 509 13.75 2.54 -0.97
C SER A 509 12.58 1.58 -1.21
N PHE A 510 12.27 0.69 -0.25
CA PHE A 510 11.07 -0.14 -0.27
C PHE A 510 9.93 0.55 0.46
N ASP A 511 8.73 0.44 -0.10
CA ASP A 511 7.53 1.02 0.49
C ASP A 511 7.31 0.47 1.91
N ASN A 512 7.10 1.38 2.86
CA ASN A 512 6.77 1.08 4.27
C ASN A 512 7.87 0.36 5.08
N VAL A 513 9.13 0.31 4.59
CA VAL A 513 10.27 -0.15 5.41
C VAL A 513 10.85 1.03 6.18
N LYS A 514 10.90 0.91 7.52
CA LYS A 514 11.55 1.90 8.40
C LYS A 514 12.95 1.41 8.78
N GLY A 515 13.97 2.21 8.48
CA GLY A 515 15.34 1.99 8.97
C GLY A 515 16.41 2.10 7.89
N GLN A 516 17.64 2.33 8.32
CA GLN A 516 18.82 2.44 7.46
C GLN A 516 19.61 1.13 7.50
N PHE A 517 19.20 0.16 6.70
CA PHE A 517 19.92 -1.09 6.50
C PHE A 517 19.87 -1.50 5.03
N PRO A 518 20.80 -2.35 4.54
CA PRO A 518 20.73 -2.84 3.17
C PRO A 518 19.74 -4.00 3.03
N ILE A 519 18.97 -3.99 1.95
CA ILE A 519 18.26 -5.15 1.42
C ILE A 519 19.04 -5.64 0.20
N GLY A 520 19.30 -6.94 0.13
CA GLY A 520 19.96 -7.56 -1.03
C GLY A 520 18.99 -8.40 -1.84
N PHE A 521 19.03 -8.26 -3.17
CA PHE A 521 18.53 -9.28 -4.08
C PHE A 521 19.68 -10.18 -4.49
N LEU A 522 19.68 -11.43 -4.02
CA LEU A 522 20.77 -12.37 -4.24
C LEU A 522 20.24 -13.66 -4.88
N VAL A 523 20.96 -14.15 -5.89
CA VAL A 523 20.67 -15.37 -6.64
C VAL A 523 21.64 -16.46 -6.21
N TRP A 524 21.08 -17.60 -5.80
CA TRP A 524 21.81 -18.74 -5.24
C TRP A 524 21.45 -20.01 -5.99
N ASP A 525 22.46 -20.81 -6.30
CA ASP A 525 22.29 -22.20 -6.72
C ASP A 525 22.32 -23.11 -5.48
N THR A 526 21.22 -23.81 -5.22
CA THR A 526 21.10 -24.69 -4.05
C THR A 526 21.63 -26.10 -4.29
N ALA A 527 22.11 -26.43 -5.49
CA ALA A 527 22.60 -27.76 -5.86
C ALA A 527 23.95 -28.16 -5.23
N THR A 528 24.49 -27.38 -4.29
CA THR A 528 25.70 -27.76 -3.55
C THR A 528 25.46 -29.01 -2.72
N PRO A 529 26.32 -30.05 -2.81
CA PRO A 529 26.16 -31.23 -1.98
C PRO A 529 26.25 -30.82 -0.51
N PRO A 530 25.30 -31.24 0.36
CA PRO A 530 25.50 -31.08 1.80
C PRO A 530 26.80 -31.81 2.18
N PRO A 531 27.61 -31.27 3.11
CA PRO A 531 28.78 -32.00 3.57
C PRO A 531 28.35 -33.38 4.10
N PRO A 532 29.15 -34.43 3.88
CA PRO A 532 28.88 -35.76 4.40
C PRO A 532 28.74 -35.78 5.93
#